data_AF-K9Y7A9-F1
#
_entry.id   AF-K9Y7A9-F1
#
_cell.length_a   1.000
_cell.length_b   1.000
_cell.length_c   1.000
_cell.angle_alpha   90.00
_cell.angle_beta   90.00
_cell.angle_gamma   90.00
#
_symmetry.space_group_name_H-M   'P 1'
#
loop_
_entity.id
_entity.type
_entity.pdbx_description
1 polymer ?
#
loop_
_entity_poly.entity_id
_entity_poly.type
_entity_poly.pdbx_seq_one_letter_code
_entity_poly.pdbx_strand_id
1 'polypeptide(L)'
;MSQEKKKPWWTQIKKEWIPDIIASVLFTFFVIYLFLPASLKSIIFGYIKQFFLAISIIIKWFFTPSTLLGIIILIGVIYFIIRRVRYHLTRCASYHHDCPICDHKVHQRHRTSYQRLLSYIIPVRRYHCTHCGWEGIRVHKERRRRFKNKKKKLNTKKIDSYK
;
A
#
# COMPACT_ATOMS: atom_id res chain seq x y z
N MET A 1 -30.77 2.85 -18.98
CA MET A 1 -29.67 3.64 -19.59
C MET A 1 -28.61 3.90 -18.53
N SER A 2 -27.49 3.15 -18.55
CA SER A 2 -26.39 3.31 -17.60
C SER A 2 -25.47 4.43 -18.09
N GLN A 3 -25.37 5.53 -17.33
CA GLN A 3 -24.46 6.63 -17.62
C GLN A 3 -23.01 6.20 -17.35
N GLU A 4 -22.25 6.01 -18.42
CA GLU A 4 -20.84 5.66 -18.38
C GLU A 4 -20.03 6.89 -17.93
N LYS A 5 -19.54 6.89 -16.69
CA LYS A 5 -18.73 7.98 -16.14
C LYS A 5 -17.40 8.06 -16.90
N LYS A 6 -17.26 9.03 -17.80
CA LYS A 6 -15.99 9.37 -18.48
C LYS A 6 -14.91 9.63 -17.43
N LYS A 7 -13.81 8.87 -17.51
CA LYS A 7 -12.66 9.04 -16.61
C LYS A 7 -11.98 10.40 -16.87
N PRO A 8 -11.49 11.09 -15.82
CA PRO A 8 -10.86 12.40 -15.96
C PRO A 8 -9.56 12.31 -16.79
N TRP A 9 -9.43 13.20 -17.78
CA TRP A 9 -8.35 13.22 -18.80
C TRP A 9 -6.93 13.19 -18.23
N TRP A 10 -6.71 13.77 -17.05
CA TRP A 10 -5.41 13.80 -16.35
C TRP A 10 -4.87 12.41 -15.95
N THR A 11 -5.72 11.37 -15.91
CA THR A 11 -5.30 10.00 -15.55
C THR A 11 -4.72 9.20 -16.71
N GLN A 12 -4.68 9.77 -17.92
CA GLN A 12 -4.10 9.16 -19.12
C GLN A 12 -2.71 9.70 -19.48
N ILE A 13 -2.08 10.53 -18.64
CA ILE A 13 -0.66 10.89 -18.83
C ILE A 13 0.15 9.60 -18.69
N LYS A 14 0.54 9.03 -19.83
CA LYS A 14 1.19 7.74 -19.90
C LYS A 14 2.55 7.85 -19.23
N LYS A 15 2.85 6.88 -18.36
CA LYS A 15 4.09 6.79 -17.56
C LYS A 15 5.38 6.84 -18.40
N GLU A 16 5.28 6.58 -19.70
CA GLU A 16 6.33 6.69 -20.71
C GLU A 16 6.83 8.13 -20.96
N TRP A 17 6.03 9.18 -20.76
CA TRP A 17 6.43 10.57 -21.06
C TRP A 17 7.12 11.30 -19.90
N ILE A 18 7.04 10.73 -18.69
CA ILE A 18 7.65 11.29 -17.48
C ILE A 18 9.17 11.49 -17.63
N PRO A 19 9.97 10.52 -18.11
CA PRO A 19 11.42 10.71 -18.26
C PRO A 19 11.76 11.85 -19.23
N ASP A 20 11.04 11.97 -20.35
CA ASP A 20 11.32 13.00 -21.37
C ASP A 20 11.02 14.42 -20.85
N ILE A 21 9.92 14.58 -20.09
CA ILE A 21 9.60 15.85 -19.44
C ILE A 21 10.65 16.21 -18.40
N ILE A 22 11.08 15.24 -17.57
CA ILE A 22 12.13 15.47 -16.56
C ILE A 22 13.44 15.87 -17.25
N ALA A 23 13.84 15.18 -18.32
CA ALA A 23 15.05 15.48 -19.08
C ALA A 23 15.01 16.89 -19.69
N SER A 24 13.88 17.29 -20.28
CA SER A 24 13.69 18.63 -20.85
C SER A 24 13.77 19.74 -19.80
N VAL A 25 13.15 19.53 -18.63
CA VAL A 25 13.23 20.48 -17.52
C VAL A 25 14.66 20.60 -17.00
N LEU A 26 15.34 19.48 -16.76
CA LEU A 26 16.74 19.47 -16.30
C LEU A 26 17.68 20.13 -17.30
N PHE A 27 17.49 19.88 -18.60
CA PHE A 27 18.26 20.52 -19.66
C PHE A 27 18.06 22.04 -19.65
N THR A 28 16.82 22.50 -19.49
CA THR A 28 16.50 23.93 -19.40
C THR A 28 17.19 24.58 -18.20
N PHE A 29 17.12 23.95 -17.01
CA PHE A 29 17.83 24.42 -15.81
C PHE A 29 19.35 24.43 -16.02
N PHE A 30 19.91 23.45 -16.72
CA PHE A 30 21.33 23.36 -17.03
C PHE A 30 21.78 24.51 -17.94
N VAL A 31 21.03 24.81 -18.99
CA VAL A 31 21.33 25.95 -19.89
C VAL A 31 21.26 27.26 -19.10
N ILE A 32 20.20 27.48 -18.31
CA ILE A 32 20.08 28.68 -17.45
C ILE A 32 21.29 28.80 -16.51
N TYR A 33 21.72 27.69 -15.91
CA TYR A 33 22.89 27.66 -15.04
C TYR A 33 24.20 28.01 -15.78
N LEU A 34 24.34 27.62 -17.04
CA LEU A 34 25.51 27.93 -17.86
C LEU A 34 25.64 29.44 -18.09
N PHE A 35 24.53 30.10 -18.41
CA PHE A 35 24.44 31.56 -18.61
C PHE A 35 24.49 32.39 -17.33
N LEU A 36 24.44 31.77 -16.14
CA LEU A 36 24.49 32.49 -14.87
C LEU A 36 25.88 33.13 -14.62
N PRO A 37 25.97 34.41 -14.22
CA PRO A 37 27.23 35.07 -13.89
C PRO A 37 27.95 34.38 -12.73
N ALA A 38 29.29 34.47 -12.73
CA ALA A 38 30.15 33.80 -11.76
C ALA A 38 29.84 34.20 -10.29
N SER A 39 29.38 35.44 -10.06
CA SER A 39 28.96 35.93 -8.75
C SER A 39 27.74 35.18 -8.19
N LEU A 40 26.76 34.83 -9.02
CA LEU A 40 25.59 34.07 -8.58
C LEU A 40 25.93 32.60 -8.35
N LYS A 41 26.86 32.04 -9.13
CA LYS A 41 27.30 30.64 -8.98
C LYS A 41 27.94 30.40 -7.60
N SER A 42 28.79 31.30 -7.11
CA SER A 42 29.44 31.15 -5.80
C SER A 42 28.43 31.23 -4.64
N ILE A 43 27.45 32.14 -4.73
CA ILE A 43 26.36 32.27 -3.75
C ILE A 43 25.52 31.00 -3.70
N ILE A 44 25.10 30.47 -4.86
CA ILE A 44 24.30 29.24 -4.96
C ILE A 44 25.08 28.04 -4.39
N PHE A 45 26.35 27.89 -4.73
CA PHE A 45 27.19 26.83 -4.15
C PHE A 45 27.35 26.95 -2.63
N GLY A 46 27.41 28.16 -2.10
CA GLY A 46 27.44 28.42 -0.66
C GLY A 46 26.19 27.87 0.03
N TYR A 47 25.01 28.22 -0.48
CA TYR A 47 23.74 27.72 0.04
C TYR A 47 23.59 26.21 -0.08
N ILE A 48 23.98 25.64 -1.22
CA ILE A 48 23.94 24.19 -1.43
C ILE A 48 24.84 23.48 -0.42
N LYS A 49 26.07 23.95 -0.20
CA LYS A 49 26.98 23.37 0.81
C LYS A 49 26.41 23.45 2.21
N GLN A 50 25.86 24.62 2.61
CA GLN A 50 25.20 24.77 3.91
C GLN A 50 24.01 23.82 4.07
N PHE A 51 23.21 23.65 3.03
CA PHE A 51 22.09 22.73 3.03
C PHE A 51 22.53 21.27 3.19
N PHE A 52 23.56 20.83 2.46
CA PHE A 52 24.12 19.48 2.61
C PHE A 52 24.71 19.25 4.00
N LEU A 53 25.40 20.25 4.57
CA LEU A 53 25.90 20.16 5.94
C LEU A 53 24.75 20.03 6.95
N ALA A 54 23.70 20.85 6.83
CA ALA A 54 22.51 20.76 7.68
C ALA A 54 21.84 19.38 7.59
N ILE A 55 21.67 18.85 6.36
CA ILE A 55 21.15 17.50 6.13
C ILE A 55 22.05 16.45 6.79
N SER A 56 23.37 16.55 6.64
CA SER A 56 24.29 15.55 7.20
C SER A 56 24.23 15.50 8.72
N ILE A 57 24.00 16.64 9.39
CA ILE A 57 23.82 16.73 10.84
C ILE A 57 22.52 16.03 11.23
N ILE A 58 21.41 16.32 10.52
CA ILE A 58 20.11 15.68 10.75
C ILE A 58 20.23 14.16 10.57
N ILE A 59 20.88 13.70 9.50
CA ILE A 59 21.09 12.26 9.25
C ILE A 59 21.92 11.64 10.38
N LYS A 60 23.01 12.27 10.82
CA LYS A 60 23.81 11.75 11.94
C LYS A 60 22.99 11.61 13.23
N TRP A 61 22.12 12.57 13.52
CA TRP A 61 21.20 12.49 14.66
C TRP A 61 20.23 11.32 14.54
N PHE A 62 19.66 11.10 13.35
CA PHE A 62 18.75 9.99 13.09
C PHE A 62 19.43 8.61 13.14
N PHE A 63 20.70 8.52 12.73
CA PHE A 63 21.47 7.28 12.67
C PHE A 63 22.29 6.97 13.92
N THR A 64 21.99 7.60 15.06
CA THR A 64 22.58 7.12 16.32
C THR A 64 22.10 5.68 16.59
N PRO A 65 22.97 4.76 17.06
CA PRO A 65 22.59 3.36 17.22
C PRO A 65 21.44 3.18 18.22
N SER A 66 21.34 4.08 19.21
CA SER A 66 20.24 4.13 20.17
C SER A 66 18.91 4.52 19.51
N THR A 67 18.88 5.53 18.62
CA THR A 67 17.64 5.91 17.92
C THR A 67 17.19 4.82 16.97
N LEU A 68 18.12 4.15 16.27
CA LEU A 68 17.79 3.01 15.40
C LEU A 68 17.15 1.86 16.20
N LEU A 69 17.73 1.51 17.35
CA LEU A 69 17.15 0.49 18.22
C LEU A 69 15.75 0.88 18.68
N GLY A 70 15.56 2.14 19.09
CA GLY A 70 14.25 2.68 19.46
C GLY A 70 13.22 2.60 18.34
N ILE A 71 13.60 2.95 17.11
CA ILE A 71 12.75 2.85 15.91
C ILE A 71 12.37 1.40 15.63
N ILE A 72 13.31 0.45 15.72
CA ILE A 72 13.06 -0.98 15.52
C ILE A 72 12.06 -1.50 16.54
N ILE A 73 12.24 -1.17 17.83
CA ILE A 73 11.32 -1.56 18.90
C ILE A 73 9.94 -0.95 18.65
N LEU A 74 9.87 0.34 18.29
CA LEU A 74 8.62 1.04 17.99
C LEU A 74 7.87 0.38 16.83
N ILE A 75 8.55 0.06 15.72
CA ILE A 75 7.98 -0.67 14.58
C ILE A 75 7.47 -2.04 15.03
N GLY A 76 8.23 -2.74 15.87
CA GLY A 76 7.83 -4.02 16.46
C GLY A 76 6.55 -3.93 17.29
N VAL A 77 6.43 -2.91 18.14
CA VAL A 77 5.23 -2.63 18.94
C VAL A 77 4.02 -2.32 18.06
N ILE A 78 4.18 -1.42 17.07
CA ILE A 78 3.11 -1.09 16.10
C ILE A 78 2.67 -2.35 15.35
N TYR A 79 3.61 -3.16 14.87
CA TYR A 79 3.32 -4.42 14.21
C TYR A 79 2.53 -5.38 15.12
N PHE A 80 2.93 -5.50 16.39
CA PHE A 80 2.25 -6.35 17.36
C PHE A 80 0.82 -5.88 17.64
N ILE A 81 0.61 -4.56 17.78
CA ILE A 81 -0.72 -3.96 17.94
C ILE A 81 -1.60 -4.25 16.72
N ILE A 82 -1.11 -4.01 15.50
CA ILE A 82 -1.85 -4.31 14.26
C ILE A 82 -2.22 -5.79 14.21
N ARG A 83 -1.28 -6.69 14.54
CA ARG A 83 -1.52 -8.13 14.56
C ARG A 83 -2.58 -8.52 15.59
N ARG A 84 -2.55 -7.91 16.78
CA ARG A 84 -3.53 -8.13 17.86
C ARG A 84 -4.92 -7.65 17.45
N VAL A 85 -5.03 -6.44 16.90
CA VAL A 85 -6.29 -5.89 16.38
C VAL A 85 -6.85 -6.78 15.28
N ARG A 86 -6.00 -7.20 14.33
CA ARG A 86 -6.41 -8.11 13.25
C ARG A 86 -6.92 -9.45 13.77
N TYR A 87 -6.25 -10.02 14.78
CA TYR A 87 -6.69 -11.25 15.43
C TYR A 87 -8.07 -11.08 16.07
N HIS A 88 -8.27 -9.99 16.82
CA HIS A 88 -9.53 -9.70 17.50
C HIS A 88 -10.68 -9.50 16.49
N LEU A 89 -10.47 -8.65 15.47
CA LEU A 89 -11.47 -8.39 14.42
C LEU A 89 -11.85 -9.66 13.67
N THR A 90 -10.90 -10.54 13.38
CA THR A 90 -11.18 -11.80 12.69
C THR A 90 -11.95 -12.79 13.57
N ARG A 91 -11.78 -12.71 14.89
CA ARG A 91 -12.49 -13.57 15.85
C ARG A 91 -13.93 -13.11 16.06
N CYS A 92 -14.17 -11.81 16.11
CA CYS A 92 -15.51 -11.22 16.23
C CYS A 92 -16.29 -11.17 14.89
N ALA A 93 -15.62 -11.39 13.76
CA ALA A 93 -16.27 -11.39 12.46
C ALA A 93 -17.22 -12.59 12.30
N SER A 94 -18.52 -12.34 12.46
CA SER A 94 -19.58 -13.30 12.11
C SER A 94 -19.67 -13.47 10.60
N TYR A 95 -19.72 -14.73 10.15
CA TYR A 95 -19.71 -15.09 8.75
C TYR A 95 -21.14 -15.31 8.27
N HIS A 96 -21.77 -14.25 7.75
CA HIS A 96 -23.06 -14.34 7.07
C HIS A 96 -22.87 -14.03 5.59
N HIS A 97 -23.37 -14.93 4.73
CA HIS A 97 -23.36 -14.78 3.28
C HIS A 97 -24.59 -14.04 2.75
N ASP A 98 -25.50 -13.72 3.65
CA ASP A 98 -26.81 -13.23 3.31
C ASP A 98 -26.92 -11.74 3.67
N CYS A 99 -27.83 -11.08 2.96
CA CYS A 99 -28.17 -9.69 3.15
C CYS A 99 -28.94 -9.55 4.48
N PRO A 100 -28.60 -8.60 5.36
CA PRO A 100 -29.28 -8.49 6.65
C PRO A 100 -30.69 -7.89 6.53
N ILE A 101 -31.07 -7.41 5.34
CA ILE A 101 -32.35 -6.77 5.06
C ILE A 101 -33.32 -7.73 4.36
N CYS A 102 -32.83 -8.50 3.39
CA CYS A 102 -33.69 -9.31 2.52
C CYS A 102 -33.26 -10.77 2.39
N ASP A 103 -32.28 -11.22 3.19
CA ASP A 103 -31.72 -12.59 3.22
C ASP A 103 -31.23 -13.17 1.88
N HIS A 104 -31.14 -12.34 0.83
CA HIS A 104 -30.57 -12.75 -0.44
C HIS A 104 -29.04 -12.80 -0.38
N LYS A 105 -28.44 -13.67 -1.20
CA LYS A 105 -26.99 -13.79 -1.32
C LYS A 105 -26.35 -12.46 -1.73
N VAL A 106 -25.31 -12.04 -1.00
CA VAL A 106 -24.55 -10.84 -1.35
C VAL A 106 -23.38 -11.16 -2.28
N HIS A 107 -23.13 -10.27 -3.25
CA HIS A 107 -22.00 -10.37 -4.16
C HIS A 107 -20.84 -9.48 -3.72
N GLN A 108 -19.60 -9.91 -3.99
CA GLN A 108 -18.42 -9.14 -3.63
C GLN A 108 -18.16 -8.05 -4.69
N ARG A 109 -18.00 -6.80 -4.25
CA ARG A 109 -17.63 -5.68 -5.12
C ARG A 109 -16.11 -5.52 -5.20
N HIS A 110 -15.62 -5.05 -6.34
CA HIS A 110 -14.19 -4.76 -6.52
C HIS A 110 -13.71 -3.69 -5.52
N ARG A 111 -12.47 -3.83 -5.03
CA ARG A 111 -11.86 -2.88 -4.07
C ARG A 111 -11.39 -1.63 -4.78
N THR A 112 -11.51 -0.47 -4.14
CA THR A 112 -10.84 0.77 -4.60
C THR A 112 -9.37 0.80 -4.16
N SER A 113 -8.54 1.66 -4.76
CA SER A 113 -7.09 1.71 -4.50
C SER A 113 -6.76 1.99 -3.03
N TYR A 114 -7.46 2.93 -2.40
CA TYR A 114 -7.32 3.20 -0.96
C TYR A 114 -7.71 1.99 -0.10
N GLN A 115 -8.78 1.28 -0.47
CA GLN A 115 -9.20 0.07 0.23
C GLN A 115 -8.22 -1.09 0.05
N ARG A 116 -7.44 -1.10 -1.03
CA ARG A 116 -6.36 -2.07 -1.23
C ARG A 116 -5.24 -1.85 -0.21
N LEU A 117 -4.85 -0.60 0.05
CA LEU A 117 -3.92 -0.23 1.13
C LEU A 117 -4.49 -0.62 2.50
N LEU A 118 -5.74 -0.24 2.79
CA LEU A 118 -6.40 -0.62 4.04
C LEU A 118 -6.47 -2.13 4.24
N SER A 119 -6.62 -2.89 3.14
CA SER A 119 -6.72 -4.35 3.19
C SER A 119 -5.45 -5.05 3.66
N TYR A 120 -4.30 -4.35 3.66
CA TYR A 120 -3.05 -4.84 4.23
C TYR A 120 -3.11 -4.90 5.76
N ILE A 121 -3.71 -3.87 6.37
CA ILE A 121 -3.85 -3.72 7.83
C ILE A 121 -5.04 -4.56 8.32
N ILE A 122 -6.21 -4.40 7.69
CA ILE A 122 -7.46 -5.03 8.11
C ILE A 122 -8.07 -5.79 6.93
N PRO A 123 -8.35 -7.10 7.04
CA PRO A 123 -8.86 -7.91 5.92
C PRO A 123 -10.33 -7.61 5.63
N VAL A 124 -10.58 -6.46 5.02
CA VAL A 124 -11.91 -5.92 4.75
C VAL A 124 -12.34 -6.24 3.31
N ARG A 125 -13.61 -6.59 3.12
CA ARG A 125 -14.24 -6.77 1.80
C ARG A 125 -15.55 -6.00 1.72
N ARG A 126 -15.85 -5.47 0.53
CA ARG A 126 -17.13 -4.83 0.22
C ARG A 126 -18.10 -5.83 -0.38
N TYR A 127 -19.33 -5.78 0.09
CA TYR A 127 -20.44 -6.60 -0.36
C TYR A 127 -21.57 -5.69 -0.85
N HIS A 128 -22.25 -6.15 -1.88
CA HIS A 128 -23.40 -5.48 -2.46
C HIS A 128 -24.51 -6.52 -2.66
N CYS A 129 -25.73 -6.19 -2.22
CA CYS A 129 -26.92 -6.98 -2.51
C CYS A 129 -27.57 -6.48 -3.80
N THR A 130 -27.78 -7.37 -4.77
CA THR A 130 -28.44 -7.02 -6.04
C THR A 130 -29.94 -6.79 -5.90
N HIS A 131 -30.58 -7.37 -4.88
CA HIS A 131 -32.03 -7.31 -4.71
C HIS A 131 -32.51 -6.03 -4.01
N CYS A 132 -31.85 -5.61 -2.93
CA CYS A 132 -32.24 -4.43 -2.15
C CYS A 132 -31.25 -3.25 -2.26
N GLY A 133 -30.16 -3.41 -3.02
CA GLY A 133 -29.14 -2.37 -3.17
C GLY A 133 -28.26 -2.14 -1.94
N TRP A 134 -28.37 -2.97 -0.89
CA TRP A 134 -27.56 -2.83 0.31
C TRP A 134 -26.07 -2.90 -0.01
N GLU A 135 -25.30 -1.90 0.42
CA GLU A 135 -23.85 -1.87 0.36
C GLU A 135 -23.25 -1.86 1.75
N GLY A 136 -22.31 -2.77 2.00
CA GLY A 136 -21.66 -2.84 3.30
C GLY A 136 -20.26 -3.39 3.25
N ILE A 137 -19.53 -3.07 4.31
CA ILE A 137 -18.16 -3.49 4.52
C ILE A 137 -18.16 -4.60 5.56
N ARG A 138 -17.60 -5.78 5.24
CA ARG A 138 -17.48 -6.90 6.18
C ARG A 138 -16.04 -7.40 6.25
N VAL A 139 -15.62 -7.84 7.44
CA VAL A 139 -14.31 -8.45 7.66
C VAL A 139 -14.34 -9.88 7.11
N HIS A 140 -13.42 -10.19 6.21
CA HIS A 140 -13.35 -11.51 5.62
C HIS A 140 -12.50 -12.44 6.48
N LYS A 141 -13.12 -13.48 7.02
CA LYS A 141 -12.40 -14.62 7.58
C LYS A 141 -11.87 -15.47 6.44
N GLU A 142 -10.57 -15.39 6.19
CA GLU A 142 -9.91 -16.27 5.22
C GLU A 142 -10.11 -17.71 5.69
N ARG A 143 -10.96 -18.46 4.98
CA ARG A 143 -11.20 -19.88 5.24
C ARG A 143 -9.83 -20.55 5.11
N ARG A 144 -9.21 -21.00 6.21
CA ARG A 144 -7.90 -21.69 6.25
C ARG A 144 -7.91 -22.94 5.33
N ARG A 145 -7.82 -22.75 4.01
CA ARG A 145 -7.74 -23.83 3.01
C ARG A 145 -6.31 -24.33 2.83
N ARG A 146 -5.30 -23.57 3.28
CA ARG A 146 -3.88 -23.91 3.08
C ARG A 146 -3.35 -25.09 3.91
N PHE A 147 -3.95 -25.44 5.05
CA PHE A 147 -3.47 -26.57 5.85
C PHE A 147 -4.05 -27.93 5.40
N LYS A 148 -5.27 -27.98 4.83
CA LYS A 148 -5.85 -29.24 4.33
C LYS A 148 -5.11 -29.77 3.10
N ASN A 149 -4.71 -28.89 2.16
CA ASN A 149 -4.00 -29.33 0.96
C ASN A 149 -2.55 -29.76 1.21
N LYS A 150 -1.86 -29.18 2.21
CA LYS A 150 -0.50 -29.61 2.58
C LYS A 150 -0.51 -30.98 3.27
N LYS A 151 -1.49 -31.25 4.13
CA LYS A 151 -1.69 -32.56 4.77
C LYS A 151 -2.07 -33.65 3.73
N LYS A 152 -2.90 -33.30 2.74
CA LYS A 152 -3.29 -34.22 1.66
C LYS A 152 -2.10 -34.60 0.76
N LYS A 153 -1.21 -33.64 0.43
CA LYS A 153 0.02 -33.90 -0.34
C LYS A 153 1.09 -34.72 0.40
N LEU A 154 1.16 -34.61 1.73
CA LEU A 154 2.07 -35.43 2.55
C LEU A 154 1.58 -36.88 2.69
N ASN A 155 0.27 -37.09 2.76
CA ASN A 155 -0.30 -38.44 2.79
C ASN A 155 -0.16 -39.18 1.45
N THR A 156 -0.32 -38.51 0.30
CA THR A 156 -0.09 -39.16 -1.00
C THR A 156 1.37 -39.57 -1.20
N LYS A 157 2.33 -38.71 -0.88
CA LYS A 157 3.77 -39.08 -0.95
C LYS A 157 4.15 -40.25 -0.05
N LYS A 158 3.44 -40.45 1.06
CA LYS A 158 3.71 -41.58 1.97
C LYS A 158 3.22 -42.90 1.39
N ILE A 159 2.15 -42.89 0.58
CA ILE A 159 1.60 -44.09 -0.06
C ILE A 159 2.48 -44.56 -1.21
N ASP A 160 3.08 -43.63 -1.96
CA ASP A 160 3.97 -43.95 -3.09
C ASP A 160 5.35 -44.49 -2.66
N SER A 161 5.71 -44.39 -1.37
CA SER A 161 6.99 -44.87 -0.83
C SER A 161 6.94 -46.33 -0.32
N TYR A 162 5.78 -46.98 -0.32
CA TYR A 162 5.59 -48.38 0.10
C TYR A 162 5.24 -49.32 -1.07
N LYS A 163 5.31 -48.83 -2.31
CA LYS A 163 5.23 -49.62 -3.54
C LYS A 163 6.60 -49.66 -4.20
#